data_AF-A0A4Y3J4T5-F1
#
_entry.id   AF-A0A4Y3J4T5-F1
#
_cell.length_a   1.000
_cell.length_b   1.000
_cell.length_c   1.000
_cell.angle_alpha   90.00
_cell.angle_beta   90.00
_cell.angle_gamma   90.00
#
_symmetry.space_group_name_H-M   'P 1'
#
loop_
_entity.id
_entity.type
_entity.pdbx_description
1 polymer ?
#
loop_
_entity_poly.entity_id
_entity_poly.type
_entity_poly.pdbx_seq_one_letter_code
_entity_poly.pdbx_strand_id
1 'polypeptide(L)'
;MGIYASQRNDMQEFLISTSIVALAEMGDKTQLLALLLSARFRKPIPILIAILLATLINHGISAVLGQWITTVLSPEILVWVLAAGFIGMAFWMLIPDKLDDETDSINRWQKFGVFGATFILFFLAEIGDKTQIATVALAARYDSIFWVMLGTTLGMMIANAPAVFIGNKLAERLSISLIHKIGAAIFLIVGISTLVQYYFF
;
A
#
# COMPACT_ATOMS: atom_id res chain seq x y z
N MET A 1 25.14 -9.92 20.59
CA MET A 1 24.39 -8.68 20.32
C MET A 1 23.75 -8.63 18.92
N GLY A 2 24.27 -9.36 17.92
CA GLY A 2 23.78 -9.28 16.51
C GLY A 2 22.40 -9.88 16.21
N ILE A 3 22.02 -11.05 16.75
CA ILE A 3 20.73 -11.69 16.41
C ILE A 3 19.53 -10.90 16.95
N TYR A 4 19.64 -10.37 18.17
CA TYR A 4 18.59 -9.56 18.78
C TYR A 4 18.44 -8.17 18.15
N ALA A 5 19.53 -7.60 17.60
CA ALA A 5 19.47 -6.34 16.86
C ALA A 5 18.82 -6.53 15.48
N SER A 6 19.18 -7.60 14.76
CA SER A 6 18.55 -7.96 13.49
C SER A 6 17.05 -8.26 13.65
N GLN A 7 16.64 -9.04 14.64
CA GLN A 7 15.21 -9.28 14.90
C GLN A 7 14.42 -8.02 15.27
N ARG A 8 15.06 -7.04 15.93
CA ARG A 8 14.41 -5.75 16.24
C ARG A 8 14.21 -4.92 14.97
N ASN A 9 15.17 -4.92 14.05
CA ASN A 9 15.04 -4.23 12.78
C ASN A 9 13.96 -4.88 11.91
N ASP A 10 13.96 -6.22 11.81
CA ASP A 10 12.95 -6.99 11.07
C ASP A 10 11.51 -6.69 11.52
N MET A 11 11.28 -6.72 12.84
CA MET A 11 9.96 -6.42 13.41
C MET A 11 9.54 -4.96 13.15
N GLN A 12 10.47 -4.01 13.25
CA GLN A 12 10.20 -2.60 12.98
C GLN A 12 9.84 -2.37 11.51
N GLU A 13 10.60 -2.93 10.59
CA GLU A 13 10.36 -2.84 9.15
C GLU A 13 8.98 -3.39 8.78
N PHE A 14 8.63 -4.57 9.31
CA PHE A 14 7.32 -5.18 9.14
C PHE A 14 6.19 -4.28 9.68
N LEU A 15 6.29 -3.81 10.92
CA LEU A 15 5.24 -3.01 11.57
C LEU A 15 5.08 -1.62 10.94
N ILE A 16 6.19 -0.96 10.57
CA ILE A 16 6.16 0.34 9.92
C ILE A 16 5.54 0.20 8.52
N SER A 17 5.96 -0.81 7.75
CA SER A 17 5.42 -1.06 6.42
C SER A 17 3.93 -1.40 6.47
N THR A 18 3.52 -2.21 7.46
CA THR A 18 2.10 -2.51 7.73
C THR A 18 1.31 -1.23 8.00
N SER A 19 1.81 -0.39 8.89
CA SER A 19 1.11 0.82 9.32
C SER A 19 0.98 1.83 8.19
N ILE A 20 2.07 2.06 7.45
CA ILE A 20 2.09 3.03 6.35
C ILE A 20 1.13 2.61 5.24
N VAL A 21 1.17 1.34 4.82
CA VAL A 21 0.29 0.87 3.74
C VAL A 21 -1.15 0.76 4.19
N ALA A 22 -1.43 0.32 5.42
CA ALA A 22 -2.79 0.34 5.95
C ALA A 22 -3.40 1.75 5.96
N LEU A 23 -2.62 2.76 6.35
CA LEU A 23 -3.07 4.16 6.35
C LEU A 23 -3.24 4.72 4.93
N ALA A 24 -2.35 4.34 4.01
CA ALA A 24 -2.42 4.78 2.61
C ALA A 24 -3.65 4.20 1.89
N GLU A 25 -3.99 2.95 2.20
CA GLU A 25 -5.10 2.22 1.57
C GLU A 25 -6.48 2.57 2.16
N MET A 26 -6.53 3.10 3.38
CA MET A 26 -7.79 3.43 4.05
C MET A 26 -8.52 4.61 3.40
N GLY A 27 -9.60 4.32 2.70
CA GLY A 27 -10.40 5.29 1.95
C GLY A 27 -9.99 5.44 0.48
N ASP A 28 -9.04 4.61 0.02
CA ASP A 28 -8.51 4.65 -1.34
C ASP A 28 -9.40 3.86 -2.32
N LYS A 29 -9.12 4.03 -3.62
CA LYS A 29 -9.80 3.42 -4.76
C LYS A 29 -9.92 1.90 -4.63
N THR A 30 -8.87 1.22 -4.20
CA THR A 30 -8.78 -0.23 -4.01
C THR A 30 -9.71 -0.70 -2.87
N GLN A 31 -9.77 0.01 -1.75
CA GLN A 31 -10.76 -0.26 -0.69
C GLN A 31 -12.19 -0.07 -1.18
N LEU A 32 -12.45 0.98 -1.95
CA LEU A 32 -13.75 1.23 -2.56
C LEU A 32 -14.13 0.13 -3.58
N LEU A 33 -13.16 -0.37 -4.35
CA LEU A 33 -13.33 -1.51 -5.24
C LEU A 33 -13.66 -2.80 -4.46
N ALA A 34 -12.99 -3.07 -3.33
CA ALA A 34 -13.35 -4.18 -2.43
C ALA A 34 -14.81 -4.11 -1.95
N LEU A 35 -15.29 -2.91 -1.60
CA LEU A 35 -16.69 -2.69 -1.22
C LEU A 35 -17.64 -3.04 -2.38
N LEU A 36 -17.34 -2.57 -3.60
CA LEU A 36 -18.16 -2.84 -4.79
C LEU A 36 -18.21 -4.34 -5.13
N LEU A 37 -17.04 -5.00 -5.11
CA LEU A 37 -16.94 -6.43 -5.37
C LEU A 37 -17.69 -7.25 -4.31
N SER A 38 -17.58 -6.88 -3.04
CA SER A 38 -18.32 -7.53 -1.96
C SER A 38 -19.83 -7.34 -2.11
N ALA A 39 -20.29 -6.11 -2.37
CA ALA A 39 -21.71 -5.82 -2.54
C ALA A 39 -22.32 -6.57 -3.74
N ARG A 40 -21.55 -6.68 -4.84
CA ARG A 40 -21.97 -7.36 -6.06
C ARG A 40 -21.97 -8.87 -5.94
N PHE A 41 -20.85 -9.46 -5.50
CA PHE A 41 -20.68 -10.91 -5.55
C PHE A 41 -21.10 -11.62 -4.26
N ARG A 42 -21.06 -10.95 -3.10
CA ARG A 42 -21.40 -11.51 -1.78
C ARG A 42 -20.64 -12.81 -1.46
N LYS A 43 -19.40 -12.91 -1.92
CA LYS A 43 -18.49 -14.05 -1.73
C LYS A 43 -17.17 -13.55 -1.12
N PRO A 44 -17.11 -13.32 0.20
CA PRO A 44 -15.95 -12.67 0.82
C PRO A 44 -14.66 -13.48 0.70
N ILE A 45 -14.72 -14.81 0.86
CA ILE A 45 -13.50 -15.64 0.85
C ILE A 45 -12.79 -15.62 -0.52
N PRO A 46 -13.45 -15.87 -1.67
CA PRO A 46 -12.78 -15.73 -2.98
C PRO A 46 -12.22 -14.33 -3.24
N ILE A 47 -12.91 -13.28 -2.78
CA ILE A 47 -12.47 -11.89 -2.92
C ILE A 47 -11.17 -11.68 -2.14
N LEU A 48 -11.12 -12.09 -0.87
CA LEU A 48 -9.94 -11.90 -0.02
C LEU A 48 -8.72 -12.67 -0.52
N ILE A 49 -8.89 -13.90 -0.98
CA ILE A 49 -7.78 -14.68 -1.53
C ILE A 49 -7.27 -14.02 -2.82
N ALA A 50 -8.17 -13.49 -3.65
CA ALA A 50 -7.79 -12.78 -4.87
C ALA A 50 -7.02 -11.47 -4.57
N ILE A 51 -7.50 -10.66 -3.61
CA ILE A 51 -6.81 -9.45 -3.14
C ILE A 51 -5.41 -9.82 -2.61
N LEU A 52 -5.34 -10.80 -1.70
CA LEU A 52 -4.07 -11.25 -1.10
C LEU A 52 -3.05 -11.64 -2.17
N LEU A 53 -3.46 -12.42 -3.17
CA LEU A 53 -2.55 -12.90 -4.22
C LEU A 53 -2.15 -11.78 -5.19
N ALA A 54 -3.08 -10.88 -5.55
CA ALA A 54 -2.76 -9.73 -6.38
C ALA A 54 -1.74 -8.82 -5.68
N THR A 55 -2.01 -8.47 -4.42
CA THR A 55 -1.15 -7.64 -3.58
C THR A 55 0.21 -8.30 -3.36
N LEU A 56 0.28 -9.60 -3.03
CA LEU A 56 1.57 -10.28 -2.84
C LEU A 56 2.48 -10.16 -4.07
N ILE A 57 1.91 -10.25 -5.27
CA ILE A 57 2.67 -10.11 -6.52
C ILE A 57 3.10 -8.66 -6.70
N ASN A 58 2.18 -7.70 -6.62
CA ASN A 58 2.48 -6.29 -6.82
C ASN A 58 3.49 -5.75 -5.80
N HIS A 59 3.28 -6.07 -4.53
CA HIS A 59 4.17 -5.65 -3.44
C HIS A 59 5.50 -6.39 -3.48
N GLY A 60 5.52 -7.66 -3.88
CA GLY A 60 6.76 -8.40 -4.14
C GLY A 60 7.59 -7.77 -5.25
N ILE A 61 6.97 -7.45 -6.39
CA ILE A 61 7.63 -6.75 -7.51
C ILE A 61 8.14 -5.38 -7.06
N SER A 62 7.33 -4.64 -6.31
CA SER A 62 7.68 -3.30 -5.80
C SER A 62 8.84 -3.35 -4.81
N ALA A 63 8.87 -4.34 -3.92
CA ALA A 63 9.94 -4.52 -2.97
C ALA A 63 11.26 -4.89 -3.66
N VAL A 64 11.21 -5.79 -4.65
CA VAL A 64 12.37 -6.12 -5.50
C VAL A 64 12.85 -4.89 -6.27
N LEU A 65 11.92 -4.10 -6.84
CA LEU A 65 12.25 -2.89 -7.58
C LEU A 65 12.92 -1.84 -6.66
N GLY A 66 12.40 -1.65 -5.46
CA GLY A 66 12.98 -0.73 -4.47
C GLY A 66 14.41 -1.11 -4.11
N GLN A 67 14.67 -2.39 -3.85
CA GLN A 67 16.01 -2.89 -3.58
C GLN A 67 16.92 -2.83 -4.81
N TRP A 68 16.40 -3.09 -6.01
CA TRP A 68 17.20 -2.94 -7.23
C TRP A 68 17.66 -1.48 -7.43
N ILE A 69 16.81 -0.50 -7.15
CA ILE A 69 17.13 0.94 -7.27
C ILE A 69 18.35 1.33 -6.42
N THR A 70 18.51 0.74 -5.22
CA THR A 70 19.65 1.03 -4.34
C THR A 70 20.99 0.56 -4.92
N THR A 71 20.97 -0.43 -5.82
CA THR A 71 22.18 -0.94 -6.48
C THR A 71 22.62 -0.11 -7.69
N VAL A 72 21.71 0.71 -8.23
CA VAL A 72 21.94 1.48 -9.47
C VAL A 72 22.18 2.96 -9.18
N LEU A 73 21.50 3.52 -8.16
CA LEU A 73 21.60 4.93 -7.82
C LEU A 73 22.71 5.21 -6.80
N SER A 74 23.32 6.39 -6.89
CA SER A 74 24.22 6.86 -5.84
C SER A 74 23.44 7.16 -4.56
N PRO A 75 24.08 7.09 -3.37
CA PRO A 75 23.42 7.37 -2.10
C PRO A 75 22.72 8.74 -2.06
N GLU A 76 23.34 9.76 -2.67
CA GLU A 76 22.76 11.11 -2.73
C GLU A 76 21.47 11.15 -3.57
N ILE A 77 21.47 10.53 -4.75
CA ILE A 77 20.28 10.47 -5.60
C ILE A 77 19.18 9.66 -4.91
N LEU A 78 19.54 8.55 -4.25
CA LEU A 78 18.58 7.71 -3.53
C LEU A 78 17.86 8.49 -2.43
N VAL A 79 18.59 9.28 -1.64
CA VAL A 79 18.02 10.16 -0.60
C VAL A 79 17.01 11.13 -1.19
N TRP A 80 17.36 11.79 -2.29
CA TRP A 80 16.45 12.72 -2.97
C TRP A 80 15.21 12.02 -3.53
N VAL A 81 15.37 10.85 -4.16
CA VAL A 81 14.25 10.05 -4.67
C VAL A 81 13.31 9.63 -3.55
N LEU A 82 13.84 9.14 -2.42
CA LEU A 82 13.04 8.74 -1.26
C LEU A 82 12.32 9.94 -0.63
N ALA A 83 13.03 11.04 -0.42
CA ALA A 83 12.45 12.25 0.15
C ALA A 83 11.35 12.82 -0.74
N ALA A 84 11.62 12.98 -2.03
CA ALA A 84 10.64 13.47 -3.00
C ALA A 84 9.44 12.52 -3.14
N GLY A 85 9.68 11.20 -3.13
CA GLY A 85 8.63 10.18 -3.17
C GLY A 85 7.69 10.27 -1.98
N PHE A 86 8.22 10.31 -0.75
CA PHE A 86 7.40 10.44 0.45
C PHE A 86 6.70 11.80 0.56
N ILE A 87 7.36 12.91 0.17
CA ILE A 87 6.71 14.23 0.14
C ILE A 87 5.59 14.27 -0.92
N GLY A 88 5.83 13.72 -2.11
CA GLY A 88 4.83 13.61 -3.17
C GLY A 88 3.62 12.79 -2.71
N MET A 89 3.86 11.64 -2.07
CA MET A 89 2.83 10.82 -1.43
C MET A 89 2.03 11.59 -0.37
N ALA A 90 2.69 12.42 0.43
CA ALA A 90 2.00 13.24 1.43
C ALA A 90 0.95 14.16 0.80
N PHE A 91 1.28 14.80 -0.33
CA PHE A 91 0.33 15.63 -1.04
C PHE A 91 -0.74 14.79 -1.76
N TRP A 92 -0.36 13.66 -2.36
CA TRP A 92 -1.30 12.78 -3.05
C TRP A 92 -2.34 12.18 -2.11
N MET A 93 -1.98 11.83 -0.87
CA MET A 93 -2.93 11.37 0.15
C MET A 93 -4.08 12.35 0.43
N LEU A 94 -3.88 13.65 0.19
CA LEU A 94 -4.90 14.67 0.41
C LEU A 94 -5.89 14.81 -0.76
N ILE A 95 -5.63 14.14 -1.88
CA ILE A 95 -6.48 14.13 -3.07
C ILE A 95 -7.41 12.91 -2.98
N PRO A 96 -8.74 13.09 -2.86
CA PRO A 96 -9.67 11.96 -2.76
C PRO A 96 -9.81 11.21 -4.09
N ASP A 97 -9.77 9.89 -4.03
CA ASP A 97 -9.99 9.01 -5.18
C ASP A 97 -11.47 8.81 -5.52
N LYS A 98 -11.73 8.46 -6.77
CA LYS A 98 -13.08 8.24 -7.32
C LYS A 98 -13.20 6.87 -7.97
N LEU A 99 -14.43 6.37 -8.05
CA LEU A 99 -14.78 5.03 -8.55
C LEU A 99 -15.32 5.02 -9.98
N ASP A 100 -15.21 6.14 -10.70
CA ASP A 100 -16.06 6.47 -11.85
C ASP A 100 -16.09 5.38 -12.96
N ASP A 101 -15.05 4.53 -13.06
CA ASP A 101 -14.91 3.48 -14.09
C ASP A 101 -14.97 2.01 -13.58
N GLU A 102 -15.11 1.78 -12.26
CA GLU A 102 -14.94 0.42 -11.71
C GLU A 102 -16.15 -0.49 -11.99
N THR A 103 -17.36 0.06 -12.06
CA THR A 103 -18.59 -0.72 -12.30
C THR A 103 -18.56 -1.44 -13.65
N ASP A 104 -18.11 -0.74 -14.70
CA ASP A 104 -17.98 -1.28 -16.05
C ASP A 104 -16.81 -2.27 -16.16
N SER A 105 -15.73 -1.99 -15.45
CA SER A 105 -14.60 -2.90 -15.34
C SER A 105 -15.03 -4.22 -14.69
N ILE A 106 -15.82 -4.19 -13.61
CA ILE A 106 -16.37 -5.41 -13.01
C ILE A 106 -17.26 -6.18 -13.99
N ASN A 107 -18.12 -5.48 -14.75
CA ASN A 107 -18.95 -6.12 -15.79
C ASN A 107 -18.12 -6.84 -16.87
N ARG A 108 -16.97 -6.27 -17.25
CA ARG A 108 -16.04 -6.84 -18.24
C ARG A 108 -15.34 -8.09 -17.74
N TRP A 109 -14.87 -8.06 -16.49
CA TRP A 109 -14.02 -9.11 -15.92
C TRP A 109 -14.79 -10.22 -15.20
N GLN A 110 -16.08 -10.04 -14.87
CA GLN A 110 -16.91 -11.06 -14.20
C GLN A 110 -16.99 -12.41 -14.93
N LYS A 111 -16.72 -12.45 -16.24
CA LYS A 111 -16.66 -13.69 -17.03
C LYS A 111 -15.59 -14.68 -16.54
N PHE A 112 -14.59 -14.20 -15.79
CA PHE A 112 -13.57 -15.03 -15.15
C PHE A 112 -13.97 -15.50 -13.72
N GLY A 113 -15.23 -15.33 -13.34
CA GLY A 113 -15.73 -15.62 -12.01
C GLY A 113 -15.28 -14.59 -10.97
N VAL A 114 -15.76 -14.75 -9.73
CA VAL A 114 -15.53 -13.79 -8.64
C VAL A 114 -14.04 -13.62 -8.33
N PHE A 115 -13.31 -14.74 -8.22
CA PHE A 115 -11.88 -14.73 -7.94
C PHE A 115 -11.11 -14.05 -9.08
N GLY A 116 -11.31 -14.48 -10.33
CA GLY A 116 -10.56 -13.94 -11.47
C GLY A 116 -10.84 -12.46 -11.72
N ALA A 117 -12.10 -12.05 -11.61
CA ALA A 117 -12.47 -10.63 -11.71
C ALA A 117 -11.80 -9.79 -10.63
N THR A 118 -11.86 -10.24 -9.36
CA THR A 118 -11.24 -9.53 -8.24
C THR A 118 -9.74 -9.44 -8.41
N PHE A 119 -9.08 -10.56 -8.74
CA PHE A 119 -7.62 -10.62 -8.90
C PHE A 119 -7.15 -9.65 -9.97
N ILE A 120 -7.78 -9.68 -11.16
CA ILE A 120 -7.38 -8.81 -12.28
C ILE A 120 -7.60 -7.34 -11.93
N LEU A 121 -8.76 -7.00 -11.35
CA LEU A 121 -9.09 -5.62 -11.00
C LEU A 121 -8.15 -5.06 -9.94
N PHE A 122 -7.90 -5.80 -8.85
CA PHE A 122 -6.95 -5.38 -7.82
C PHE A 122 -5.53 -5.30 -8.36
N PHE A 123 -5.10 -6.30 -9.13
CA PHE A 123 -3.77 -6.31 -9.71
C PHE A 123 -3.53 -5.07 -10.56
N LEU A 124 -4.47 -4.74 -11.46
CA LEU A 124 -4.38 -3.56 -12.34
C LEU A 124 -4.54 -2.24 -11.58
N ALA A 125 -5.39 -2.20 -10.56
CA ALA A 125 -5.63 -0.99 -9.77
C ALA A 125 -4.39 -0.57 -8.96
N GLU A 126 -3.56 -1.52 -8.52
CA GLU A 126 -2.33 -1.22 -7.78
C GLU A 126 -1.13 -0.85 -8.69
N ILE A 127 -1.19 -1.08 -10.00
CA ILE A 127 -0.10 -0.68 -10.89
C ILE A 127 -0.04 0.85 -11.00
N GLY A 128 1.04 1.43 -10.49
CA GLY A 128 1.32 2.86 -10.49
C GLY A 128 0.63 3.61 -9.35
N ASP A 129 0.03 2.90 -8.39
CA ASP A 129 -0.73 3.51 -7.31
C ASP A 129 0.14 3.96 -6.11
N LYS A 130 -0.45 4.75 -5.21
CA LYS A 130 0.14 5.28 -3.97
C LYS A 130 0.82 4.19 -3.15
N THR A 131 0.14 3.07 -2.93
CA THR A 131 0.66 1.95 -2.13
C THR A 131 1.87 1.29 -2.79
N GLN A 132 1.94 1.29 -4.13
CA GLN A 132 3.09 0.79 -4.88
C GLN A 132 4.33 1.68 -4.68
N ILE A 133 4.16 3.00 -4.85
CA ILE A 133 5.24 3.98 -4.63
C ILE A 133 5.75 3.90 -3.18
N ALA A 134 4.83 3.81 -2.22
CA ALA A 134 5.19 3.64 -0.81
C ALA A 134 5.99 2.36 -0.59
N THR A 135 5.59 1.24 -1.20
CA THR A 135 6.28 -0.06 -1.06
C THR A 135 7.68 -0.02 -1.67
N VAL A 136 7.85 0.57 -2.86
CA VAL A 136 9.17 0.78 -3.48
C VAL A 136 10.05 1.63 -2.58
N ALA A 137 9.54 2.75 -2.05
CA ALA A 137 10.30 3.64 -1.18
C ALA A 137 10.67 2.99 0.16
N LEU A 138 9.75 2.21 0.76
CA LEU A 138 10.03 1.46 1.99
C LEU A 138 11.08 0.39 1.76
N ALA A 139 11.01 -0.34 0.65
CA ALA A 139 12.00 -1.36 0.31
C ALA A 139 13.35 -0.75 -0.10
N ALA A 140 13.38 0.46 -0.64
CA ALA A 140 14.64 1.18 -0.89
C ALA A 140 15.24 1.78 0.40
N ARG A 141 14.41 2.02 1.43
CA ARG A 141 14.83 2.52 2.75
C ARG A 141 15.28 1.42 3.69
N TYR A 142 14.64 0.25 3.63
CA TYR A 142 14.89 -0.89 4.52
C TYR A 142 15.49 -2.06 3.73
N ASP A 143 16.50 -2.72 4.29
CA ASP A 143 17.26 -3.74 3.59
C ASP A 143 16.50 -5.08 3.40
N SER A 144 15.35 -5.28 4.08
CA SER A 144 14.59 -6.54 3.98
C SER A 144 13.42 -6.49 3.00
N ILE A 145 13.60 -7.10 1.82
CA ILE A 145 12.52 -7.37 0.85
C ILE A 145 11.37 -8.13 1.53
N PHE A 146 11.70 -9.16 2.30
CA PHE A 146 10.72 -10.09 2.84
C PHE A 146 9.82 -9.41 3.88
N TRP A 147 10.39 -8.69 4.84
CA TRP A 147 9.62 -8.05 5.90
C TRP A 147 8.80 -6.85 5.40
N VAL A 148 9.34 -6.08 4.44
CA VAL A 148 8.58 -5.01 3.78
C VAL A 148 7.42 -5.60 2.97
N MET A 149 7.65 -6.64 2.16
CA MET A 149 6.60 -7.28 1.36
C MET A 149 5.48 -7.83 2.25
N LEU A 150 5.82 -8.57 3.33
CA LEU A 150 4.82 -9.10 4.25
C LEU A 150 4.08 -8.00 5.01
N GLY A 151 4.80 -6.99 5.47
CA GLY A 151 4.21 -5.88 6.22
C GLY A 151 3.24 -5.09 5.35
N THR A 152 3.67 -4.67 4.17
CA THR A 152 2.81 -3.94 3.23
C THR A 152 1.61 -4.78 2.77
N THR A 153 1.79 -6.08 2.50
CA THR A 153 0.68 -7.00 2.20
C THR A 153 -0.32 -7.08 3.36
N LEU A 154 0.16 -7.21 4.60
CA LEU A 154 -0.72 -7.21 5.77
C LEU A 154 -1.46 -5.87 5.90
N GLY A 155 -0.79 -4.75 5.65
CA GLY A 155 -1.40 -3.42 5.65
C GLY A 155 -2.57 -3.32 4.68
N MET A 156 -2.39 -3.79 3.44
CA MET A 156 -3.45 -3.89 2.44
C MET A 156 -4.62 -4.73 2.92
N MET A 157 -4.34 -5.89 3.51
CA MET A 157 -5.39 -6.78 4.03
C MET A 157 -6.14 -6.18 5.22
N ILE A 158 -5.46 -5.44 6.10
CA ILE A 158 -6.09 -4.73 7.22
C ILE A 158 -7.08 -3.68 6.72
N ALA A 159 -6.76 -2.98 5.64
CA ALA A 159 -7.66 -1.98 5.08
C ALA A 159 -8.82 -2.61 4.27
N ASN A 160 -8.53 -3.64 3.47
CA ASN A 160 -9.52 -4.22 2.54
C ASN A 160 -10.42 -5.29 3.19
N ALA A 161 -9.91 -6.13 4.10
CA ALA A 161 -10.71 -7.23 4.62
C ALA A 161 -11.96 -6.78 5.40
N PRO A 162 -11.89 -5.73 6.25
CA PRO A 162 -13.06 -5.16 6.88
C PRO A 162 -14.09 -4.63 5.87
N ALA A 163 -13.64 -4.00 4.79
CA ALA A 163 -14.52 -3.54 3.71
C ALA A 163 -15.25 -4.73 3.05
N VAL A 164 -14.55 -5.84 2.80
CA VAL A 164 -15.16 -7.05 2.21
C VAL A 164 -16.21 -7.68 3.13
N PHE A 165 -15.99 -7.74 4.46
CA PHE A 165 -16.95 -8.38 5.38
C PHE A 165 -18.08 -7.47 5.86
N ILE A 166 -17.78 -6.21 6.17
CA ILE A 166 -18.70 -5.30 6.86
C ILE A 166 -19.42 -4.38 5.86
N GLY A 167 -18.86 -4.21 4.66
CA GLY A 167 -19.40 -3.31 3.64
C GLY A 167 -19.39 -1.85 4.09
N ASN A 168 -20.36 -1.06 3.59
CA ASN A 168 -20.42 0.39 3.82
C ASN A 168 -20.56 0.82 5.29
N LYS A 169 -20.97 -0.07 6.20
CA LYS A 169 -21.10 0.25 7.63
C LYS A 169 -19.78 0.65 8.30
N LEU A 170 -18.64 0.26 7.73
CA LEU A 170 -17.33 0.66 8.22
C LEU A 170 -16.99 2.09 7.81
N ALA A 171 -17.26 2.45 6.55
CA ALA A 171 -16.99 3.77 5.99
C ALA A 171 -17.77 4.88 6.73
N GLU A 172 -18.95 4.57 7.25
CA GLU A 172 -19.77 5.50 8.05
C GLU A 172 -19.21 5.81 9.44
N ARG A 173 -18.27 4.98 9.96
CA ARG A 173 -17.75 5.11 11.33
C ARG A 173 -16.36 5.73 11.42
N LEU A 174 -15.64 5.84 10.30
CA LEU A 174 -14.28 6.34 10.25
C LEU A 174 -14.22 7.68 9.53
N SER A 175 -13.50 8.65 10.11
CA SER A 175 -13.21 9.91 9.42
C SER A 175 -12.08 9.68 8.41
N ILE A 176 -12.44 9.32 7.18
CA ILE A 176 -11.48 9.10 6.08
C ILE A 176 -10.58 10.34 5.88
N SER A 177 -11.16 11.54 5.96
CA SER A 177 -10.39 12.79 5.88
C SER A 177 -9.32 12.91 6.98
N LEU A 178 -9.60 12.46 8.20
CA LEU A 178 -8.62 12.47 9.29
C LEU A 178 -7.51 11.44 9.04
N ILE A 179 -7.87 10.25 8.58
CA ILE A 179 -6.88 9.20 8.25
C ILE A 179 -5.94 9.68 7.15
N HIS A 180 -6.47 10.27 6.07
CA HIS A 180 -5.67 10.84 4.99
C HIS A 180 -4.76 11.97 5.49
N LYS A 181 -5.25 12.87 6.36
CA LYS A 181 -4.44 13.95 6.95
C LYS A 181 -3.31 13.40 7.83
N ILE A 182 -3.57 12.36 8.62
CA ILE A 182 -2.56 11.70 9.45
C ILE A 182 -1.53 11.01 8.56
N GLY A 183 -1.97 10.25 7.55
CA GLY A 183 -1.09 9.60 6.56
C GLY A 183 -0.21 10.63 5.84
N ALA A 184 -0.81 11.72 5.35
CA ALA A 184 -0.09 12.83 4.74
C ALA A 184 0.98 13.42 5.67
N ALA A 185 0.63 13.68 6.94
CA ALA A 185 1.58 14.18 7.92
C ALA A 185 2.74 13.21 8.16
N ILE A 186 2.46 11.90 8.27
CA ILE A 186 3.49 10.86 8.45
C ILE A 186 4.43 10.83 7.24
N PHE A 187 3.89 10.80 6.02
CA PHE A 187 4.68 10.80 4.81
C PHE A 187 5.54 12.06 4.67
N LEU A 188 5.00 13.23 5.01
CA LEU A 188 5.73 14.49 4.99
C LEU A 188 6.88 14.49 6.00
N ILE A 189 6.61 14.06 7.24
CA ILE A 189 7.63 13.95 8.30
C ILE A 189 8.73 12.98 7.87
N VAL A 190 8.37 11.82 7.32
CA VAL A 190 9.33 10.83 6.83
C VAL A 190 10.21 11.44 5.74
N GLY A 191 9.62 12.05 4.71
CA GLY A 191 10.38 12.64 3.60
C GLY A 191 11.32 13.77 4.05
N ILE A 192 10.87 14.67 4.92
CA ILE A 192 11.71 15.72 5.50
C ILE A 192 12.81 15.11 6.38
N SER A 193 12.48 14.12 7.21
CA SER A 193 13.45 13.46 8.09
C SER A 193 14.58 12.79 7.32
N THR A 194 14.29 12.24 6.14
CA THR A 194 15.29 11.64 5.25
C THR A 194 16.32 12.68 4.80
N LEU A 195 15.88 13.89 4.41
CA LEU A 195 16.80 14.98 4.05
C LEU A 195 17.59 15.50 5.24
N VAL A 196 16.93 15.68 6.39
CA VAL A 196 17.59 16.16 7.61
C VAL A 196 18.67 15.19 8.08
N GLN A 197 18.38 13.89 8.07
CA GLN A 197 19.35 12.86 8.43
C GLN A 197 20.55 12.87 7.49
N TYR A 198 20.37 13.10 6.20
CA TYR A 198 21.46 13.10 5.23
C TYR A 198 22.39 14.32 5.34
N TYR A 199 21.86 15.51 5.63
CA TYR A 199 22.65 16.75 5.64
C TYR A 199 23.23 17.13 7.01
N PHE A 200 22.62 16.69 8.11
CA PHE A 200 22.96 17.16 9.45
C PHE A 200 23.56 16.09 10.37
N PHE A 201 23.53 14.81 9.99
CA PHE A 201 24.01 13.68 10.78
C PHE A 201 24.86 12.74 9.94
#